data_AF-A0A831RX92-F1
#
_entry.id   AF-A0A831RX92-F1
#
_cell.length_a   1.000
_cell.length_b   1.000
_cell.length_c   1.000
_cell.angle_alpha   90.00
_cell.angle_beta   90.00
_cell.angle_gamma   90.00
#
_symmetry.space_group_name_H-M   'P 1'
#
loop_
_entity.id
_entity.type
_entity.pdbx_description
1 polymer ?
#
loop_
_entity_poly.entity_id
_entity_poly.type
_entity_poly.pdbx_seq_one_letter_code
_entity_poly.pdbx_strand_id
1 'polypeptide(L)'
;MNNRTALVGILLSVVLTLGACAQNLPMYRGYAFDAMIEDAHVIPLKNRDSIPALKEYVREVHWQLDKPISGDFTVSVAENERSAAYIGTLEGREPVHIISLSGANLDSHPALETDESVRINGAAAVGKVNVLEENRLPKGDYVFRLKVHGNQNWDRKEIYVQVR
;
A
#
# COMPACT_ATOMS: atom_id res chain seq x y z
N MET A 1 34.75 -30.18 -54.79
CA MET A 1 34.45 -28.96 -54.00
C MET A 1 32.98 -29.00 -53.63
N ASN A 2 32.69 -29.05 -52.31
CA ASN A 2 31.58 -28.47 -51.52
C ASN A 2 30.23 -28.22 -52.22
N ASN A 3 29.01 -28.46 -51.73
CA ASN A 3 28.40 -28.73 -50.40
C ASN A 3 26.96 -29.25 -50.72
N ARG A 4 26.42 -30.30 -50.09
CA ARG A 4 25.61 -30.32 -48.85
C ARG A 4 24.38 -29.36 -48.79
N THR A 5 23.18 -29.99 -48.78
CA THR A 5 22.00 -29.75 -47.88
C THR A 5 21.22 -28.42 -48.10
N ALA A 6 19.88 -28.29 -48.04
CA ALA A 6 18.85 -28.79 -47.12
C ALA A 6 17.46 -28.71 -47.80
N LEU A 7 16.54 -29.68 -47.68
CA LEU A 7 15.67 -30.07 -46.56
C LEU A 7 14.92 -28.93 -45.84
N VAL A 8 13.66 -28.74 -46.28
CA VAL A 8 12.40 -28.54 -45.54
C VAL A 8 12.51 -28.02 -44.09
N GLY A 9 11.90 -26.86 -43.84
CA GLY A 9 11.51 -26.41 -42.51
C GLY A 9 10.24 -25.56 -42.59
N ILE A 10 9.08 -26.19 -42.39
CA ILE A 10 7.79 -25.52 -42.22
C ILE A 10 7.81 -24.83 -40.85
N LEU A 11 7.81 -23.49 -40.83
CA LEU A 11 7.63 -22.73 -39.60
C LEU A 11 6.13 -22.68 -39.26
N LEU A 12 5.71 -23.50 -38.30
CA LEU A 12 4.40 -23.44 -37.68
C LEU A 12 4.47 -22.41 -36.54
N SER A 13 4.04 -21.17 -36.79
CA SER A 13 3.94 -20.15 -35.73
C SER A 13 2.76 -20.47 -34.82
N VAL A 14 3.03 -21.11 -33.70
CA VAL A 14 2.08 -21.24 -32.58
C VAL A 14 2.04 -19.90 -31.86
N VAL A 15 1.01 -19.10 -32.14
CA VAL A 15 0.68 -17.93 -31.33
C VAL A 15 0.04 -18.43 -30.05
N LEU A 16 0.86 -18.60 -29.00
CA LEU A 16 0.40 -18.75 -27.63
C LEU A 16 -0.27 -17.45 -27.21
N THR A 17 -1.60 -17.40 -27.32
CA THR A 17 -2.41 -16.42 -26.61
C THR A 17 -2.31 -16.73 -25.13
N LEU A 18 -1.36 -16.08 -24.45
CA LEU A 18 -1.42 -15.93 -23.01
C LEU A 18 -2.68 -15.11 -22.71
N GLY A 19 -3.76 -15.83 -22.43
CA GLY A 19 -4.91 -15.25 -21.77
C GLY A 19 -4.40 -14.63 -20.48
N ALA A 20 -4.33 -13.29 -20.46
CA ALA A 20 -4.21 -12.55 -19.24
C ALA A 20 -5.42 -12.98 -18.40
N CYS A 21 -5.19 -13.88 -17.45
CA CYS A 21 -6.13 -14.09 -16.38
C CYS A 21 -6.23 -12.72 -15.71
N ALA A 22 -7.30 -11.99 -16.02
CA ALA A 22 -7.73 -10.85 -15.23
C ALA A 22 -7.92 -11.42 -13.82
N GLN A 23 -6.88 -11.32 -13.00
CA GLN A 23 -6.96 -11.69 -11.60
C GLN A 23 -8.06 -10.77 -11.06
N ASN A 24 -9.16 -11.36 -10.60
CA ASN A 24 -10.11 -10.68 -9.73
C ASN A 24 -9.33 -10.29 -8.47
N LEU A 25 -8.61 -9.17 -8.55
CA LEU A 25 -7.90 -8.63 -7.42
C LEU A 25 -8.97 -8.20 -6.43
N PRO A 26 -8.95 -8.74 -5.20
CA PRO A 26 -9.94 -8.35 -4.21
C PRO A 26 -9.92 -6.83 -4.07
N MET A 27 -11.10 -6.23 -4.06
CA MET A 27 -11.29 -4.77 -4.02
C MET A 27 -10.42 -4.15 -2.92
N TYR A 28 -9.46 -3.30 -3.30
CA TYR A 28 -8.65 -2.46 -2.41
C TYR A 28 -7.71 -3.20 -1.45
N ARG A 29 -6.78 -4.00 -2.01
CA ARG A 29 -5.73 -4.67 -1.23
C ARG A 29 -4.35 -4.06 -1.35
N GLY A 30 -4.13 -2.93 -2.03
CA GLY A 30 -2.83 -2.26 -1.98
C GLY A 30 -1.78 -2.93 -2.86
N TYR A 31 -2.18 -3.55 -3.97
CA TYR A 31 -1.24 -4.20 -4.89
C TYR A 31 -0.75 -3.26 -6.00
N ALA A 32 -1.42 -2.12 -6.23
CA ALA A 32 -1.16 -1.22 -7.34
C ALA A 32 -0.13 -0.14 -7.02
N PHE A 33 0.59 -0.24 -5.91
CA PHE A 33 1.72 0.62 -5.56
C PHE A 33 2.65 -0.08 -4.58
N ASP A 34 3.91 0.34 -4.61
CA ASP A 34 4.91 -0.03 -3.61
C ASP A 34 5.02 1.07 -2.56
N ALA A 35 5.41 0.68 -1.35
CA ALA A 35 5.57 1.61 -0.25
C ALA A 35 6.79 1.22 0.59
N MET A 36 7.44 2.24 1.14
CA MET A 36 8.47 2.09 2.18
C MET A 36 8.14 2.99 3.36
N ILE A 37 8.51 2.53 4.55
CA ILE A 37 8.42 3.29 5.79
C ILE A 37 9.82 3.32 6.38
N GLU A 38 10.38 4.51 6.56
CA GLU A 38 11.81 4.71 6.83
C GLU A 38 12.62 4.10 5.65
N ASP A 39 13.29 2.98 5.88
CA ASP A 39 14.03 2.21 4.89
C ASP A 39 13.52 0.76 4.77
N ALA A 40 12.39 0.44 5.42
CA ALA A 40 11.77 -0.87 5.42
C ALA A 40 10.73 -0.99 4.29
N HIS A 41 10.76 -2.10 3.57
CA HIS A 41 9.83 -2.38 2.47
C HIS A 41 8.52 -2.94 2.98
N VAL A 42 7.42 -2.46 2.40
CA VAL A 42 6.10 -3.00 2.66
C VAL A 42 5.88 -4.27 1.83
N ILE A 43 5.82 -5.41 2.50
CA ILE A 43 5.67 -6.74 1.91
C ILE A 43 4.35 -7.39 2.34
N PRO A 44 3.87 -8.43 1.62
CA PRO A 44 2.71 -9.18 2.06
C PRO A 44 2.90 -9.75 3.48
N LEU A 45 1.86 -9.65 4.30
CA LEU A 45 1.81 -10.20 5.64
C LEU A 45 1.96 -11.72 5.56
N LYS A 46 2.99 -12.27 6.21
CA LYS A 46 3.31 -13.69 6.10
C LYS A 46 2.38 -14.57 6.93
N ASN A 47 2.10 -14.17 8.16
CA ASN A 47 1.27 -14.93 9.09
C ASN A 47 0.59 -14.00 10.10
N ARG A 48 -0.65 -13.62 9.82
CA ARG A 48 -1.45 -12.76 10.72
C ARG A 48 -1.63 -13.37 12.11
N ASP A 49 -1.92 -14.67 12.18
CA ASP A 49 -2.24 -15.37 13.43
C ASP A 49 -1.06 -15.40 14.41
N SER A 50 0.16 -15.25 13.87
CA SER A 50 1.40 -15.14 14.64
C SER A 50 1.63 -13.77 15.29
N ILE A 51 0.77 -12.79 15.05
CA ILE A 51 0.89 -11.42 15.58
C ILE A 51 -0.26 -11.17 16.57
N PRO A 52 -0.04 -11.36 17.89
CA PRO A 52 -1.08 -11.20 18.90
C PRO A 52 -1.74 -9.83 18.89
N ALA A 53 -0.98 -8.77 18.58
CA ALA A 53 -1.48 -7.39 18.52
C ALA A 53 -2.61 -7.19 17.49
N LEU A 54 -2.71 -8.05 16.46
CA LEU A 54 -3.74 -7.96 15.42
C LEU A 54 -5.02 -8.73 15.74
N LYS A 55 -5.08 -9.47 16.86
CA LYS A 55 -6.26 -10.29 17.22
C LYS A 55 -7.50 -9.44 17.49
N GLU A 56 -7.32 -8.35 18.22
CA GLU A 56 -8.40 -7.42 18.57
C GLU A 56 -8.65 -6.36 17.47
N TYR A 57 -7.80 -6.31 16.46
CA TYR A 57 -7.94 -5.34 15.37
C TYR A 57 -8.94 -5.84 14.33
N VAL A 58 -10.09 -5.17 14.28
CA VAL A 58 -11.29 -5.61 13.52
C VAL A 58 -11.15 -5.58 12.00
N ARG A 59 -10.11 -4.94 11.44
CA ARG A 59 -9.90 -4.83 9.99
C ARG A 59 -8.87 -5.85 9.51
N GLU A 60 -8.90 -6.12 8.21
CA GLU A 60 -7.89 -6.99 7.59
C GLU A 60 -6.60 -6.23 7.29
N VAL A 61 -5.53 -6.65 7.94
CA VAL A 61 -4.15 -6.25 7.63
C VAL A 61 -3.56 -7.32 6.72
N HIS A 62 -3.12 -6.91 5.54
CA HIS A 62 -2.53 -7.80 4.52
C HIS A 62 -1.06 -7.51 4.26
N TRP A 63 -0.50 -6.51 4.94
CA TRP A 63 0.85 -6.01 4.72
C TRP A 63 1.62 -5.90 6.02
N GLN A 64 2.94 -6.01 5.92
CA GLN A 64 3.88 -5.77 7.01
C GLN A 64 5.14 -5.12 6.47
N LEU A 65 5.99 -4.63 7.35
CA LEU A 65 7.36 -4.32 7.01
C LEU A 65 8.22 -5.60 6.96
N ASP A 66 9.24 -5.59 6.10
CA ASP A 66 10.26 -6.64 6.03
C ASP A 66 11.19 -6.65 7.25
N LYS A 67 11.34 -5.50 7.91
CA LYS A 67 12.03 -5.32 9.18
C LYS A 67 11.31 -4.30 10.09
N PRO A 68 11.50 -4.37 11.41
CA PRO A 68 11.06 -3.32 12.34
C PRO A 68 11.78 -1.99 12.08
N ILE A 69 11.15 -0.88 12.45
CA ILE A 69 11.71 0.48 12.35
C ILE A 69 12.15 1.01 13.72
N SER A 70 12.99 2.04 13.71
CA SER A 70 13.55 2.67 14.93
C SER A 70 12.57 3.58 15.68
N GLY A 71 11.52 4.01 14.98
CA GLY A 71 10.45 4.89 15.50
C GLY A 71 10.35 6.20 14.75
N ASP A 72 11.47 6.72 14.25
CA ASP A 72 11.43 7.77 13.24
C ASP A 72 10.86 7.19 11.94
N PHE A 73 9.97 7.91 11.27
CA PHE A 73 9.38 7.41 10.04
C PHE A 73 9.22 8.48 8.98
N THR A 74 9.45 8.06 7.73
CA THR A 74 9.06 8.77 6.53
C THR A 74 8.39 7.76 5.62
N VAL A 75 7.26 8.14 5.02
CA VAL A 75 6.51 7.24 4.14
C VAL A 75 6.69 7.67 2.69
N SER A 76 7.23 6.76 1.88
CA SER A 76 7.33 6.93 0.43
C SER A 76 6.45 5.91 -0.27
N VAL A 77 5.93 6.30 -1.43
CA VAL A 77 5.11 5.46 -2.31
C VAL A 77 5.62 5.60 -3.74
N ALA A 78 5.54 4.52 -4.50
CA ALA A 78 5.94 4.49 -5.90
C ALA A 78 4.99 3.64 -6.74
N GLU A 79 4.88 3.98 -8.02
CA GLU A 79 4.22 3.12 -9.01
C GLU A 79 4.95 1.79 -9.15
N ASN A 80 4.20 0.74 -9.46
CA ASN A 80 4.71 -0.58 -9.77
C ASN A 80 4.04 -1.13 -11.04
N GLU A 81 4.37 -2.36 -11.42
CA GLU A 81 3.88 -3.00 -12.65
C GLU A 81 2.33 -3.08 -12.75
N ARG A 82 1.62 -2.96 -11.63
CA ARG A 82 0.15 -3.02 -11.57
C ARG A 82 -0.51 -1.65 -11.55
N SER A 83 0.25 -0.56 -11.37
CA SER A 83 -0.30 0.79 -11.24
C SER A 83 -1.11 1.20 -12.46
N ALA A 84 -0.52 1.11 -13.65
CA ALA A 84 -1.13 1.57 -14.90
C ALA A 84 -2.47 0.91 -15.23
N ALA A 85 -2.67 -0.33 -14.79
CA ALA A 85 -3.91 -1.09 -15.05
C ALA A 85 -5.01 -0.83 -14.01
N TYR A 86 -4.68 -0.25 -12.85
CA TYR A 86 -5.62 -0.11 -11.73
C TYR A 86 -5.76 1.33 -11.23
N ILE A 87 -4.68 1.98 -10.79
CA ILE A 87 -4.70 3.39 -10.35
C ILE A 87 -4.34 4.37 -11.47
N GLY A 88 -3.83 3.87 -12.60
CA GLY A 88 -3.27 4.70 -13.66
C GLY A 88 -1.93 5.30 -13.25
N THR A 89 -1.78 6.61 -13.43
CA THR A 89 -0.61 7.37 -12.97
C THR A 89 -0.84 7.87 -11.54
N LEU A 90 0.13 7.65 -10.65
CA LEU A 90 0.10 8.11 -9.27
C LEU A 90 0.13 9.64 -9.21
N GLU A 91 -0.91 10.24 -8.64
CA GLU A 91 -1.05 11.70 -8.51
C GLU A 91 -0.78 12.17 -7.08
N GLY A 92 -1.00 11.31 -6.08
CA GLY A 92 -0.76 11.67 -4.69
C GLY A 92 -1.14 10.61 -3.67
N ARG A 93 -1.03 11.00 -2.40
CA ARG A 93 -1.33 10.16 -1.23
C ARG A 93 -2.07 10.97 -0.17
N GLU A 94 -3.08 10.37 0.46
CA GLU A 94 -3.72 10.94 1.65
C GLU A 94 -2.78 10.89 2.87
N PRO A 95 -3.00 11.70 3.92
CA PRO A 95 -2.27 11.58 5.18
C PRO A 95 -2.22 10.13 5.71
N VAL A 96 -1.12 9.76 6.39
CA VAL A 96 -1.01 8.42 6.99
C VAL A 96 -1.85 8.41 8.26
N HIS A 97 -2.78 7.47 8.37
CA HIS A 97 -3.44 7.22 9.66
C HIS A 97 -2.66 6.17 10.44
N ILE A 98 -2.28 6.51 11.66
CA ILE A 98 -1.51 5.64 12.56
C ILE A 98 -2.43 5.20 13.69
N ILE A 99 -2.55 3.89 13.88
CA ILE A 99 -3.34 3.26 14.94
C ILE A 99 -2.38 2.50 15.85
N SER A 100 -2.28 2.89 17.12
CA SER A 100 -1.54 2.09 18.11
C SER A 100 -2.34 0.85 18.49
N LEU A 101 -1.72 -0.31 18.37
CA LEU A 101 -2.26 -1.59 18.83
C LEU A 101 -1.85 -1.91 20.28
N SER A 102 -0.73 -1.34 20.74
CA SER A 102 -0.24 -1.49 22.10
C SER A 102 -0.83 -0.49 23.10
N GLY A 103 -1.70 0.42 22.64
CA GLY A 103 -2.28 1.49 23.45
C GLY A 103 -1.27 2.57 23.85
N ALA A 104 -0.18 2.73 23.07
CA ALA A 104 0.78 3.79 23.28
C ALA A 104 0.10 5.16 23.13
N ASN A 105 0.38 6.06 24.07
CA ASN A 105 -0.03 7.44 23.93
C ASN A 105 0.83 8.11 22.86
N LEU A 106 0.18 8.73 21.89
CA LEU A 106 0.84 9.43 20.79
C LEU A 106 0.64 10.93 20.98
N ASP A 107 1.74 11.62 21.27
CA ASP A 107 1.74 13.06 21.43
C ASP A 107 1.25 13.71 20.13
N SER A 108 0.13 14.42 20.25
CA SER A 108 -0.59 15.00 19.12
C SER A 108 -1.35 16.23 19.54
N HIS A 109 -1.53 17.15 18.59
CA HIS A 109 -2.41 18.30 18.74
C HIS A 109 -3.62 18.17 17.82
N PRO A 110 -4.77 18.74 18.22
CA PRO A 110 -5.92 18.83 17.34
C PRO A 110 -5.71 19.84 16.21
N ALA A 111 -6.03 19.44 14.98
CA ALA A 111 -6.06 20.29 13.80
C ALA A 111 -7.41 20.16 13.07
N LEU A 112 -7.73 21.15 12.23
CA LEU A 112 -8.86 21.06 11.31
C LEU A 112 -8.36 20.47 9.98
N GLU A 113 -9.11 19.52 9.46
CA GLU A 113 -8.90 18.95 8.13
C GLU A 113 -10.13 19.22 7.28
N THR A 114 -9.91 19.69 6.05
CA THR A 114 -10.96 19.90 5.07
C THR A 114 -10.95 18.75 4.08
N ASP A 115 -12.09 18.09 3.91
CA ASP A 115 -12.30 17.08 2.89
C ASP A 115 -13.13 17.67 1.75
N GLU A 116 -12.45 18.03 0.66
CA GLU A 116 -13.05 18.61 -0.55
C GLU A 116 -13.93 17.62 -1.32
N SER A 117 -13.77 16.31 -1.08
CA SER A 117 -14.54 15.27 -1.77
C SER A 117 -15.95 15.11 -1.19
N VAL A 118 -16.17 15.58 0.04
CA VAL A 118 -17.46 15.52 0.73
C VAL A 118 -18.03 16.92 0.85
N ARG A 119 -19.23 17.14 0.29
CA ARG A 119 -19.93 18.43 0.43
C ARG A 119 -21.12 18.32 1.38
N ILE A 120 -21.19 19.22 2.36
CA ILE A 120 -22.33 19.38 3.27
C ILE A 120 -22.90 20.78 3.02
N ASN A 121 -24.14 20.85 2.54
CA ASN A 121 -24.80 22.11 2.15
C ASN A 121 -23.97 22.97 1.17
N GLY A 122 -23.24 22.31 0.26
CA GLY A 122 -22.43 22.99 -0.75
C GLY A 122 -21.06 23.47 -0.27
N ALA A 123 -20.72 23.35 1.02
CA ALA A 123 -19.36 23.58 1.53
C ALA A 123 -18.62 22.25 1.70
N ALA A 124 -17.28 22.27 1.62
CA ALA A 124 -16.46 21.11 1.93
C ALA A 124 -16.66 20.68 3.40
N ALA A 125 -16.60 19.38 3.67
CA ALA A 125 -16.68 18.88 5.02
C ALA A 125 -15.44 19.29 5.80
N VAL A 126 -15.63 19.75 7.04
CA VAL A 126 -14.53 20.10 7.95
C VAL A 126 -14.58 19.15 9.14
N GLY A 127 -13.49 18.43 9.36
CA GLY A 127 -13.29 17.53 10.46
C GLY A 127 -12.24 18.05 11.44
N LYS A 128 -12.25 17.50 12.65
CA LYS A 128 -11.18 17.66 13.63
C LYS A 128 -10.37 16.36 13.67
N VAL A 129 -9.07 16.46 13.46
CA VAL A 129 -8.14 15.32 13.50
C VAL A 129 -7.02 15.59 14.49
N ASN A 130 -6.41 14.54 15.04
CA ASN A 130 -5.21 14.67 15.86
C ASN A 130 -4.00 14.42 14.97
N VAL A 131 -3.10 15.40 14.91
CA VAL A 131 -1.86 15.34 14.13
C VAL A 131 -0.70 15.13 15.10
N LEU A 132 0.19 14.19 14.78
CA LEU A 132 1.37 13.93 15.60
C LEU A 132 2.25 15.18 15.67
N GLU A 133 2.82 15.46 16.85
CA GLU A 133 3.76 16.58 17.02
C GLU A 133 5.05 16.35 16.22
N GLU A 134 5.48 15.09 16.12
CA GLU A 134 6.68 14.67 15.40
C GLU A 134 6.40 13.38 14.63
N ASN A 135 7.14 13.15 13.54
CA ASN A 135 7.12 11.87 12.81
C ASN A 135 7.96 10.81 13.53
N ARG A 136 7.68 10.62 14.82
CA ARG A 136 8.37 9.69 15.69
C ARG A 136 7.39 8.94 16.57
N LEU A 137 7.51 7.62 16.59
CA LEU A 137 6.66 6.74 17.37
C LEU A 137 7.42 6.11 18.53
N PRO A 138 6.79 5.95 19.71
CA PRO A 138 7.35 5.12 20.77
C PRO A 138 7.35 3.65 20.36
N LYS A 139 8.14 2.84 21.06
CA LYS A 139 8.18 1.39 20.85
C LYS A 139 6.79 0.78 20.99
N GLY A 140 6.45 -0.13 20.10
CA GLY A 140 5.13 -0.74 20.08
C GLY A 140 4.73 -1.31 18.73
N ASP A 141 3.49 -1.75 18.68
CA ASP A 141 2.85 -2.34 17.52
C ASP A 141 1.81 -1.37 16.97
N TYR A 142 1.81 -1.17 15.66
CA TYR A 142 0.98 -0.18 14.99
C TYR A 142 0.36 -0.74 13.71
N VAL A 143 -0.75 -0.13 13.29
CA VAL A 143 -1.25 -0.22 11.92
C VAL A 143 -1.13 1.14 11.26
N PHE A 144 -0.43 1.17 10.12
CA PHE A 144 -0.38 2.32 9.24
C PHE A 144 -1.37 2.11 8.11
N ARG A 145 -2.29 3.06 7.92
CA ARG A 145 -3.18 3.09 6.75
C ARG A 145 -2.65 4.09 5.75
N LEU A 146 -2.26 3.58 4.58
CA LEU A 146 -1.83 4.37 3.43
C LEU A 146 -2.89 4.27 2.35
N LYS A 147 -3.30 5.41 1.79
CA LYS A 147 -4.16 5.47 0.62
C LYS A 147 -3.53 6.39 -0.43
N VAL A 148 -3.42 5.88 -1.65
CA VAL A 148 -2.90 6.61 -2.80
C VAL A 148 -4.02 6.85 -3.81
N HIS A 149 -3.90 7.94 -4.54
CA HIS A 149 -4.80 8.28 -5.64
C HIS A 149 -3.98 8.39 -6.93
N GLY A 150 -4.50 7.78 -7.99
CA GLY A 150 -4.07 8.06 -9.33
C GLY A 150 -5.22 8.57 -10.18
N ASN A 151 -4.92 8.93 -11.42
CA ASN A 151 -5.86 9.56 -12.34
C ASN A 151 -7.05 8.67 -12.75
N GLN A 152 -7.01 7.36 -12.45
CA GLN A 152 -8.10 6.43 -12.78
C GLN A 152 -8.85 5.91 -11.55
N ASN A 153 -8.12 5.69 -10.45
CA ASN A 153 -8.68 5.06 -9.24
C ASN A 153 -7.75 5.30 -8.04
N TRP A 154 -8.11 4.72 -6.91
CA TRP A 154 -7.31 4.73 -5.69
C TRP A 154 -7.02 3.29 -5.21
N ASP A 155 -5.94 3.14 -4.43
CA ASP A 155 -5.61 1.89 -3.75
C ASP A 155 -5.14 2.17 -2.32
N ARG A 156 -5.17 1.15 -1.45
CA ARG A 156 -4.82 1.30 -0.03
C ARG A 156 -4.10 0.10 0.56
N LYS A 157 -3.23 0.35 1.54
CA LYS A 157 -2.60 -0.68 2.37
C LYS A 157 -2.93 -0.41 3.85
N GLU A 158 -3.36 -1.44 4.57
CA GLU A 158 -3.25 -1.50 6.03
C GLU A 158 -2.04 -2.36 6.36
N ILE A 159 -1.04 -1.74 7.02
CA ILE A 159 0.31 -2.28 7.18
C ILE A 159 0.58 -2.44 8.67
N TYR A 160 0.93 -3.65 9.09
CA TYR A 160 1.47 -3.88 10.43
C TYR A 160 2.91 -3.36 10.52
N VAL A 161 3.16 -2.50 11.50
CA VAL A 161 4.44 -1.85 11.74
C VAL A 161 4.85 -2.13 13.18
N GLN A 162 6.07 -2.65 13.33
CA GLN A 162 6.69 -2.84 14.64
C GLN A 162 7.79 -1.79 14.82
N VAL A 163 7.73 -1.05 15.93
CA VAL A 163 8.73 -0.06 16.34
C VAL A 163 9.55 -0.62 17.49
N ARG A 164 10.89 -0.58 17.38
CA ARG A 164 11.82 -1.20 18.34
C ARG A 164 12.87 -0.26 18.90
#